data_AF-A0A357D5R0-F1
#
_entry.id   AF-A0A357D5R0-F1
#
_cell.length_a   1.000
_cell.length_b   1.000
_cell.length_c   1.000
_cell.angle_alpha   90.00
_cell.angle_beta   90.00
_cell.angle_gamma   90.00
#
_symmetry.space_group_name_H-M   'P 1'
#
loop_
_entity.id
_entity.type
_entity.pdbx_description
1 polymer ?
#
loop_
_entity_poly.entity_id
_entity_poly.type
_entity_poly.pdbx_seq_one_letter_code
_entity_poly.pdbx_strand_id
1 'polypeptide(L)'
;KIFNHQNLAGFTLSPELKKGEIFALIDQADFSRVEMELLVFGALELMVSQFCPVGAWAGQKPPASCPRPCQQGRYFLRDRKDIDFPVVVDEYCRFHLLNSRYLSLLTELENLQDKNLSLRLDLRHQSPELAAKVIEVFQGGLSGAITTDQTVLETILDQGLTKGHYYRGVE
;
A
#
# COMPACT_ATOMS: atom_id res chain seq x y z
N LYS A 1 -19.30 22.63 6.75
CA LYS A 1 -18.03 21.89 6.69
C LYS A 1 -18.30 20.47 7.17
N ILE A 2 -18.15 19.45 6.30
CA ILE A 2 -18.57 18.05 6.55
C ILE A 2 -18.00 17.50 7.87
N PHE A 3 -16.81 17.94 8.27
CA PHE A 3 -16.05 17.37 9.38
C PHE A 3 -16.32 17.98 10.77
N ASN A 4 -16.92 19.17 10.85
CA ASN A 4 -17.11 19.88 12.13
C ASN A 4 -18.15 19.22 13.05
N HIS A 5 -18.95 18.28 12.55
CA HIS A 5 -20.06 17.66 13.27
C HIS A 5 -19.85 16.18 13.59
N GLN A 6 -18.74 15.56 13.17
CA GLN A 6 -18.60 14.09 13.18
C GLN A 6 -17.65 13.52 14.25
N ASN A 7 -17.10 14.32 15.17
CA ASN A 7 -16.18 13.85 16.23
C ASN A 7 -15.12 12.84 15.69
N LEU A 8 -14.53 13.17 14.55
CA LEU A 8 -13.56 12.33 13.86
C LEU A 8 -12.20 12.44 14.55
N ALA A 9 -11.62 11.30 14.91
CA ALA A 9 -10.28 11.23 15.47
C ALA A 9 -9.19 11.37 14.39
N GLY A 10 -9.43 10.80 13.21
CA GLY A 10 -8.47 10.80 12.12
C GLY A 10 -9.03 10.27 10.80
N PHE A 11 -8.23 10.36 9.74
CA PHE A 11 -8.51 9.74 8.44
C PHE A 11 -7.22 9.44 7.67
N THR A 12 -7.29 8.44 6.79
CA THR A 12 -6.19 8.08 5.88
C THR A 12 -6.31 8.84 4.57
N LEU A 13 -5.21 9.47 4.15
CA LEU A 13 -5.08 10.16 2.88
C LEU A 13 -5.05 9.15 1.73
N SER A 14 -5.68 9.53 0.61
CA SER A 14 -5.66 8.71 -0.61
C SER A 14 -4.23 8.56 -1.14
N PRO A 15 -3.79 7.34 -1.53
CA PRO A 15 -2.47 7.13 -2.14
C PRO A 15 -2.33 7.77 -3.54
N GLU A 16 -3.41 8.30 -4.08
CA GLU A 16 -3.45 9.02 -5.36
C GLU A 16 -3.09 10.52 -5.23
N LEU A 17 -3.08 11.06 -4.02
CA LEU A 17 -2.72 12.47 -3.78
C LEU A 17 -1.23 12.71 -4.01
N LYS A 18 -0.91 13.85 -4.62
CA LYS A 18 0.48 14.29 -4.74
C LYS A 18 0.95 15.03 -3.49
N LYS A 19 2.26 15.12 -3.28
CA LYS A 19 2.93 15.78 -2.14
C LYS A 19 2.36 17.16 -1.83
N GLY A 20 2.15 17.98 -2.86
CA GLY A 20 1.59 19.33 -2.70
C GLY A 20 0.15 19.33 -2.15
N GLU A 21 -0.68 18.38 -2.57
CA GLU A 21 -2.06 18.24 -2.08
C GLU A 21 -2.07 17.69 -0.65
N ILE A 22 -1.21 16.72 -0.36
CA ILE A 22 -1.02 16.16 0.98
C ILE A 22 -0.64 17.29 1.96
N PHE A 23 0.36 18.10 1.62
CA PHE A 23 0.80 19.20 2.50
C PHE A 23 -0.25 20.31 2.60
N ALA A 24 -0.92 20.66 1.50
CA ALA A 24 -2.00 21.62 1.52
C ALA A 24 -3.18 21.18 2.43
N LEU A 25 -3.44 19.88 2.53
CA LEU A 25 -4.44 19.33 3.46
C LEU A 25 -3.93 19.42 4.91
N ILE A 26 -2.72 18.93 5.18
CA ILE A 26 -2.12 18.94 6.53
C ILE A 26 -2.09 20.35 7.13
N ASP A 27 -1.79 21.36 6.31
CA ASP A 27 -1.64 22.74 6.76
C ASP A 27 -2.99 23.47 6.94
N GLN A 28 -4.13 22.84 6.63
CA GLN A 28 -5.44 23.48 6.86
C GLN A 28 -5.80 23.51 8.35
N ALA A 29 -6.16 24.70 8.83
CA ALA A 29 -6.56 24.91 10.22
C ALA A 29 -7.74 24.02 10.66
N ASP A 30 -8.66 23.71 9.75
CA ASP A 30 -9.81 22.83 10.02
C ASP A 30 -9.40 21.40 10.41
N PHE A 31 -8.20 20.97 10.03
CA PHE A 31 -7.69 19.63 10.32
C PHE A 31 -6.58 19.61 11.38
N SER A 32 -6.26 20.74 12.00
CA SER A 32 -5.21 20.86 13.02
C SER A 32 -5.39 19.94 14.25
N ARG A 33 -6.60 19.42 14.47
CA ARG A 33 -6.96 18.53 15.59
C ARG A 33 -7.30 17.11 15.16
N VAL A 34 -7.14 16.80 13.87
CA VAL A 34 -7.47 15.50 13.29
C VAL A 34 -6.17 14.82 12.90
N GLU A 35 -6.00 13.57 13.31
CA GLU A 35 -4.84 12.77 12.92
C GLU A 35 -4.96 12.37 11.44
N MET A 36 -3.99 12.76 10.62
CA MET A 36 -3.94 12.31 9.23
C MET A 36 -3.00 11.12 9.11
N GLU A 37 -3.43 10.06 8.43
CA GLU A 37 -2.59 8.91 8.15
C GLU A 37 -2.16 8.91 6.68
N LEU A 38 -0.90 8.60 6.39
CA LEU A 38 -0.39 8.41 5.03
C LEU A 38 0.20 7.02 4.88
N LEU A 39 -0.19 6.33 3.81
CA LEU A 39 0.46 5.09 3.41
C LEU A 39 1.86 5.40 2.88
N VAL A 40 2.90 4.93 3.58
CA VAL A 40 4.30 5.15 3.19
C VAL A 40 4.99 3.89 2.68
N PHE A 41 4.39 2.72 2.92
CA PHE A 41 4.88 1.45 2.39
C PHE A 41 3.74 0.48 2.14
N GLY A 42 3.82 -0.30 1.07
CA GLY A 42 2.91 -1.44 0.85
C GLY A 42 2.54 -1.65 -0.61
N ALA A 43 1.81 -2.72 -0.87
CA ALA A 43 1.32 -3.01 -2.22
C ALA A 43 0.08 -2.16 -2.48
N LEU A 44 0.12 -1.32 -3.52
CA LEU A 44 -1.04 -0.53 -3.93
C LEU A 44 -2.04 -1.43 -4.63
N GLU A 45 -3.31 -1.31 -4.25
CA GLU A 45 -4.41 -2.01 -4.90
C GLU A 45 -4.80 -1.25 -6.18
N LEU A 46 -4.72 -1.94 -7.32
CA LEU A 46 -5.03 -1.38 -8.63
C LEU A 46 -6.49 -1.60 -9.02
N MET A 47 -7.06 -2.72 -8.59
CA MET A 47 -8.42 -3.11 -8.95
C MET A 47 -8.99 -4.10 -7.93
N VAL A 48 -10.28 -3.95 -7.64
CA VAL A 48 -11.08 -4.95 -6.93
C VAL A 48 -12.19 -5.46 -7.85
N SER A 49 -12.45 -6.76 -7.83
CA SER A 49 -13.53 -7.39 -8.60
C SER A 49 -14.30 -8.39 -7.75
N GLN A 50 -15.61 -8.49 -7.95
CA GLN A 50 -16.42 -9.56 -7.36
C GLN A 50 -16.20 -10.92 -8.06
N PHE A 51 -15.50 -10.93 -9.19
CA PHE A 51 -15.18 -12.13 -9.93
C PHE A 51 -13.77 -12.61 -9.60
N CYS A 52 -13.64 -13.89 -9.21
CA CYS A 52 -12.36 -14.54 -8.94
C CYS A 52 -11.84 -15.29 -10.19
N PRO A 53 -10.90 -14.72 -10.96
CA PRO A 53 -10.36 -15.37 -12.16
C PRO A 53 -9.59 -16.66 -11.83
N VAL A 54 -8.93 -16.72 -10.67
CA VAL A 54 -8.20 -17.92 -10.22
C VAL A 54 -9.16 -19.09 -9.97
N GLY A 55 -10.28 -18.83 -9.30
CA GLY A 55 -11.31 -19.84 -9.05
C GLY A 55 -11.97 -20.31 -10.36
N ALA A 56 -12.24 -19.39 -11.28
CA ALA A 56 -12.82 -19.72 -12.58
C ALA A 56 -11.88 -20.57 -13.46
N TRP A 57 -10.57 -20.24 -13.46
CA TRP A 57 -9.58 -20.93 -14.29
C TRP A 57 -9.08 -22.24 -13.67
N ALA A 58 -8.59 -22.20 -12.42
CA ALA A 58 -8.00 -23.36 -11.77
C ALA A 58 -9.04 -24.25 -11.06
N GLY A 59 -10.17 -23.69 -10.64
CA GLY A 59 -11.15 -24.40 -9.82
C GLY A 59 -12.03 -25.37 -10.61
N GLN A 60 -12.25 -25.11 -11.91
CA GLN A 60 -13.06 -25.93 -12.84
C GLN A 60 -14.44 -26.36 -12.31
N LYS A 61 -14.99 -25.59 -11.37
CA LYS A 61 -16.26 -25.83 -10.69
C LYS A 61 -17.03 -24.52 -10.54
N PRO A 62 -18.36 -24.56 -10.43
CA PRO A 62 -19.15 -23.39 -10.09
C PRO A 62 -18.68 -22.74 -8.77
N PRO A 63 -18.88 -21.42 -8.58
CA PRO A 63 -18.46 -20.71 -7.37
C PRO A 63 -18.92 -21.36 -6.06
N ALA A 64 -20.15 -21.91 -6.04
CA ALA A 64 -20.72 -22.58 -4.87
C ALA A 64 -19.98 -23.85 -4.42
N SER A 65 -19.23 -24.50 -5.33
CA SER A 65 -18.45 -25.71 -5.06
C SER A 65 -16.96 -25.52 -5.38
N CYS A 66 -16.51 -24.26 -5.40
CA CYS A 66 -15.14 -23.88 -5.69
C CYS A 66 -14.17 -24.51 -4.67
N PRO A 67 -13.10 -25.21 -5.10
CA PRO A 67 -12.13 -25.82 -4.20
C PRO A 67 -11.15 -24.80 -3.59
N ARG A 68 -11.38 -23.50 -3.79
CA ARG A 68 -10.52 -22.39 -3.32
C ARG A 68 -9.05 -22.53 -3.74
N PRO A 69 -8.74 -22.73 -5.04
CA PRO A 69 -7.36 -22.84 -5.51
C PRO A 69 -6.55 -21.56 -5.26
N CYS A 70 -7.22 -20.41 -5.18
CA CYS A 70 -6.63 -19.12 -4.82
C CYS A 70 -6.01 -19.07 -3.41
N GLN A 71 -6.38 -19.97 -2.51
CA GLN A 71 -5.81 -20.07 -1.16
C GLN A 71 -4.64 -21.06 -1.07
N GLN A 72 -4.42 -21.84 -2.13
CA GLN A 72 -3.45 -22.95 -2.13
C GLN A 72 -2.12 -22.56 -2.80
N GLY A 73 -2.03 -21.36 -3.37
CA GLY A 73 -0.85 -20.92 -4.10
C GLY A 73 -0.86 -19.42 -4.34
N ARG A 74 0.23 -18.93 -4.93
CA ARG A 74 0.38 -17.53 -5.33
C ARG A 74 0.09 -17.41 -6.82
N TYR A 75 -0.68 -16.41 -7.19
CA TYR A 75 -1.10 -16.17 -8.56
C TYR A 75 -0.75 -14.75 -8.98
N PHE A 76 -0.53 -14.57 -10.28
CA PHE A 76 -0.13 -13.31 -10.88
C PHE A 76 -0.87 -13.11 -12.19
N LEU A 77 -1.21 -11.85 -12.51
CA LEU A 77 -1.57 -11.46 -13.86
C LEU A 77 -0.31 -10.92 -14.54
N ARG A 78 0.09 -11.55 -15.64
CA ARG A 78 1.18 -11.08 -16.48
C ARG A 78 0.64 -10.16 -17.57
N ASP A 79 1.21 -8.96 -17.67
CA ASP A 79 0.87 -8.04 -18.76
C ASP A 79 1.67 -8.34 -20.05
N ARG A 80 1.42 -7.55 -21.10
CA ARG A 80 2.13 -7.68 -22.39
C ARG A 80 3.62 -7.27 -22.35
N LYS A 81 4.09 -6.72 -21.23
CA LYS A 81 5.48 -6.33 -20.99
C LYS A 81 6.19 -7.33 -20.07
N ASP A 82 5.59 -8.50 -19.86
CA ASP A 82 6.07 -9.55 -18.97
C ASP A 82 6.20 -9.11 -17.50
N ILE A 83 5.39 -8.14 -17.09
CA ILE A 83 5.32 -7.70 -15.69
C ILE A 83 4.25 -8.50 -14.97
N ASP A 84 4.64 -9.14 -13.87
CA ASP A 84 3.76 -9.91 -13.01
C ASP A 84 3.13 -9.03 -11.92
N PHE A 85 1.80 -8.96 -11.90
CA PHE A 85 1.01 -8.25 -10.91
C PHE A 85 0.39 -9.25 -9.93
N PRO A 86 0.69 -9.16 -8.62
CA PRO A 86 0.18 -10.11 -7.64
C PRO A 86 -1.34 -10.10 -7.57
N VAL A 87 -1.91 -11.31 -7.48
CA VAL A 87 -3.34 -11.53 -7.28
C VAL A 87 -3.58 -12.04 -5.88
N VAL A 88 -4.43 -11.34 -5.15
CA VAL A 88 -4.94 -11.78 -3.85
C VAL A 88 -6.45 -11.99 -3.95
N VAL A 89 -6.95 -13.01 -3.28
CA VAL A 89 -8.39 -13.27 -3.20
C VAL A 89 -8.80 -13.35 -1.75
N ASP A 90 -9.79 -12.58 -1.37
CA ASP A 90 -10.28 -12.55 0.01
C ASP A 90 -11.24 -13.71 0.31
N GLU A 91 -11.70 -13.78 1.56
CA GLU A 91 -12.63 -14.81 2.03
C GLU A 91 -13.98 -14.81 1.27
N TYR A 92 -14.38 -13.66 0.74
CA TYR A 92 -15.61 -13.44 -0.03
C TYR A 92 -15.44 -13.69 -1.53
N CYS A 93 -14.33 -14.29 -1.96
CA CYS A 93 -13.99 -14.50 -3.38
C CYS A 93 -13.85 -13.20 -4.17
N ARG A 94 -13.62 -12.06 -3.51
CA ARG A 94 -13.27 -10.83 -4.21
C ARG A 94 -11.80 -10.91 -4.61
N PHE A 95 -11.56 -10.57 -5.86
CA PHE A 95 -10.25 -10.50 -6.45
C PHE A 95 -9.66 -9.11 -6.24
N HIS A 96 -8.42 -9.07 -5.81
CA HIS A 96 -7.63 -7.88 -5.56
C HIS A 96 -6.38 -7.96 -6.42
N LEU A 97 -6.26 -7.05 -7.39
CA LEU A 97 -5.06 -6.91 -8.21
C LEU A 97 -4.15 -5.89 -7.55
N LEU A 98 -2.96 -6.32 -7.17
CA LEU A 98 -1.97 -5.46 -6.55
C LEU A 98 -0.95 -4.98 -7.60
N ASN A 99 -0.35 -3.83 -7.33
CA ASN A 99 0.75 -3.31 -8.14
C ASN A 99 1.95 -4.26 -8.11
N SER A 100 2.67 -4.33 -9.21
CA SER A 100 3.87 -5.17 -9.37
C SER A 100 5.08 -4.66 -8.59
N ARG A 101 5.01 -3.45 -8.03
CA ARG A 101 6.03 -2.84 -7.18
C ARG A 101 5.40 -2.28 -5.91
N TYR A 102 6.07 -2.45 -4.78
CA TYR A 102 5.66 -1.82 -3.53
C TYR A 102 5.86 -0.30 -3.58
N LEU A 103 4.90 0.43 -3.01
CA LEU A 103 5.10 1.82 -2.62
C LEU A 103 6.19 1.86 -1.54
N SER A 104 7.11 2.81 -1.66
CA SER A 104 8.03 3.15 -0.58
C SER A 104 8.35 4.64 -0.57
N LEU A 105 7.96 5.33 0.50
CA LEU A 105 8.33 6.72 0.78
C LEU A 105 9.48 6.81 1.80
N LEU A 106 10.32 5.77 1.91
CA LEU A 106 11.46 5.73 2.84
C LEU A 106 12.38 6.96 2.71
N THR A 107 12.71 7.36 1.48
CA THR A 107 13.55 8.53 1.19
C THR A 107 12.87 9.87 1.53
N GLU A 108 11.57 9.88 1.81
CA GLU A 108 10.80 11.08 2.12
C GLU A 108 10.50 11.21 3.62
N LEU A 109 10.97 10.28 4.47
CA LEU A 109 10.68 10.30 5.90
C LEU A 109 11.07 11.62 6.56
N GLU A 110 12.21 12.22 6.20
CA GLU A 110 12.63 13.52 6.72
C GLU A 110 11.61 14.64 6.42
N ASN A 111 10.95 14.58 5.26
CA ASN A 111 9.92 15.56 4.88
C ASN A 111 8.56 15.31 5.57
N LEU A 112 8.39 14.14 6.18
CA LEU A 112 7.12 13.66 6.74
C LEU A 112 7.12 13.66 8.27
N GLN A 113 8.26 13.45 8.93
CA GLN A 113 8.36 13.23 10.37
C GLN A 113 7.92 14.42 11.23
N ASP A 114 8.08 15.66 10.74
CA ASP A 114 7.75 16.88 11.49
C ASP A 114 6.30 17.36 11.28
N LYS A 115 5.46 16.52 10.65
CA LYS A 115 4.06 16.84 10.36
C LYS A 115 3.15 16.08 11.32
N ASN A 116 1.94 16.60 11.55
CA ASN A 116 0.89 15.91 12.31
C ASN A 116 0.33 14.74 11.50
N LEU A 117 1.15 13.70 11.30
CA LEU A 117 0.91 12.67 10.31
C LEU A 117 1.39 11.31 10.82
N SER A 118 0.49 10.35 10.81
CA SER A 118 0.78 8.95 11.11
C SER A 118 1.22 8.22 9.86
N LEU A 119 2.36 7.55 9.93
CA LEU A 119 2.97 6.85 8.81
C LEU A 119 2.55 5.38 8.85
N ARG A 120 1.75 4.95 7.87
CA ARG A 120 1.25 3.57 7.80
C ARG A 120 2.13 2.71 6.90
N LEU A 121 2.52 1.55 7.42
CA LEU A 121 3.10 0.44 6.66
C LEU A 121 2.02 -0.61 6.43
N ASP A 122 1.66 -0.89 5.17
CA ASP A 122 0.76 -1.98 4.81
C ASP A 122 1.55 -3.26 4.51
N LEU A 123 1.51 -4.17 5.49
CA LEU A 123 2.30 -5.41 5.50
C LEU A 123 1.41 -6.66 5.38
N ARG A 124 0.12 -6.51 5.05
CA ARG A 124 -0.89 -7.60 5.05
C ARG A 124 -0.53 -8.79 4.14
N HIS A 125 0.30 -8.55 3.12
CA HIS A 125 0.71 -9.56 2.15
C HIS A 125 2.17 -9.99 2.29
N GLN A 126 2.83 -9.63 3.40
CA GLN A 126 4.21 -10.01 3.69
C GLN A 126 4.27 -11.15 4.72
N SER A 127 5.35 -11.93 4.66
CA SER A 127 5.66 -12.86 5.75
C SER A 127 6.05 -12.07 7.01
N PRO A 128 5.87 -12.62 8.22
CA PRO A 128 6.29 -11.97 9.46
C PRO A 128 7.77 -11.55 9.46
N GLU A 129 8.65 -12.37 8.88
CA GLU A 129 10.09 -12.11 8.80
C GLU A 129 10.38 -10.91 7.89
N LEU A 130 9.69 -10.83 6.75
CA LEU A 130 9.86 -9.73 5.82
C LEU A 130 9.24 -8.44 6.39
N ALA A 131 8.09 -8.54 7.05
CA ALA A 131 7.45 -7.44 7.74
C ALA A 131 8.37 -6.84 8.82
N ALA A 132 9.01 -7.68 9.63
CA ALA A 132 9.95 -7.22 10.66
C ALA A 132 11.13 -6.43 10.08
N LYS A 133 11.74 -6.92 8.98
CA LYS A 133 12.82 -6.22 8.29
C LYS A 133 12.40 -4.87 7.74
N VAL A 134 11.20 -4.79 7.14
CA VAL A 134 10.67 -3.52 6.64
C VAL A 134 10.44 -2.53 7.80
N ILE A 135 9.85 -2.99 8.90
CA ILE A 135 9.63 -2.16 10.09
C ILE A 135 10.97 -1.62 10.62
N GLU A 136 11.99 -2.46 10.74
CA GLU A 136 13.32 -2.06 11.20
C GLU A 136 13.94 -0.96 10.33
N VAL A 137 13.85 -1.09 9.01
CA VAL A 137 14.36 -0.06 8.08
C VAL A 137 13.63 1.27 8.25
N PHE A 138 12.30 1.26 8.37
CA PHE A 138 11.52 2.49 8.57
C PHE A 138 11.79 3.12 9.95
N GLN A 139 11.91 2.33 11.02
CA GLN A 139 12.27 2.81 12.35
C GLN A 139 13.70 3.38 12.40
N GLY A 140 14.64 2.72 11.72
CA GLY A 140 16.02 3.20 11.57
C GLY A 140 16.08 4.53 10.80
N GLY A 141 15.27 4.68 9.75
CA GLY A 141 15.13 5.93 9.01
C GLY A 141 14.53 7.07 9.86
N LEU A 142 13.49 6.79 10.64
CA LEU A 142 12.87 7.78 11.54
C LEU A 142 13.76 8.22 12.69
N SER A 143 14.62 7.35 13.19
CA SER A 143 15.58 7.69 14.26
C SER A 143 16.85 8.37 13.75
N GLY A 144 17.04 8.45 12.42
CA GLY A 144 18.29 8.89 11.80
C GLY A 144 19.46 7.92 12.01
N ALA A 145 19.21 6.73 12.58
CA ALA A 145 20.23 5.70 12.84
C ALA A 145 20.67 4.99 11.56
N ILE A 146 19.82 4.98 10.53
CA ILE A 146 20.07 4.37 9.23
C ILE A 146 19.85 5.43 8.16
N THR A 147 20.78 5.55 7.21
CA THR A 147 20.56 6.38 6.02
C THR A 147 19.33 5.87 5.27
N THR A 148 18.45 6.76 4.84
CA THR A 148 17.23 6.44 4.09
C THR A 148 17.54 6.01 2.66
N ASP A 149 18.34 4.96 2.52
CA ASP A 149 18.72 4.35 1.25
C ASP A 149 17.67 3.33 0.84
N GLN A 150 16.99 3.63 -0.28
CA GLN A 150 15.96 2.78 -0.84
C GLN A 150 16.51 1.41 -1.32
N THR A 151 17.79 1.31 -1.66
CA THR A 151 18.42 0.07 -2.15
C THR A 151 18.37 -1.06 -1.11
N VAL A 152 18.33 -0.72 0.18
CA VAL A 152 18.18 -1.69 1.28
C VAL A 152 16.83 -2.41 1.16
N LEU A 153 15.74 -1.67 0.96
CA LEU A 153 14.41 -2.26 0.77
C LEU A 153 14.32 -3.02 -0.55
N GLU A 154 14.92 -2.52 -1.63
CA GLU A 154 14.93 -3.21 -2.93
C GLU A 154 15.64 -4.57 -2.82
N THR A 155 16.73 -4.65 -2.05
CA THR A 155 17.44 -5.90 -1.76
C THR A 155 16.60 -6.85 -0.90
N ILE A 156 15.94 -6.33 0.14
CA ILE A 156 15.09 -7.12 1.04
C ILE A 156 13.89 -7.73 0.28
N LEU A 157 13.33 -6.99 -0.68
CA LEU A 157 12.11 -7.34 -1.41
C LEU A 157 12.39 -8.02 -2.77
N ASP A 158 13.66 -8.09 -3.17
CA ASP A 158 14.13 -8.60 -4.46
C ASP A 158 13.38 -7.98 -5.66
N GLN A 159 13.10 -6.67 -5.58
CA GLN A 159 12.38 -5.94 -6.62
C GLN A 159 12.58 -4.43 -6.51
N GLY A 160 12.38 -3.74 -7.63
CA GLY A 160 12.32 -2.28 -7.64
C GLY A 160 11.06 -1.75 -6.94
N LEU A 161 11.17 -0.53 -6.40
CA LEU A 161 10.07 0.14 -5.69
C LEU A 161 9.43 1.24 -6.55
N THR A 162 8.29 1.75 -6.09
CA THR A 162 7.61 2.90 -6.67
C THR A 162 7.33 3.98 -5.62
N LYS A 163 7.21 5.23 -6.07
CA LYS A 163 6.72 6.36 -5.26
C LYS A 163 5.20 6.57 -5.44
N GLY A 164 4.55 5.70 -6.21
CA GLY A 164 3.14 5.85 -6.56
C GLY A 164 2.86 7.21 -7.19
N HIS A 165 1.79 7.86 -6.76
CA HIS A 165 1.38 9.18 -7.24
C HIS A 165 2.00 10.33 -6.46
N TYR A 166 2.87 10.07 -5.47
CA TYR A 166 3.38 11.08 -4.56
C TYR A 166 4.00 12.31 -5.27
N TYR A 167 4.68 12.14 -6.40
CA TYR A 167 5.22 13.27 -7.17
C TYR A 167 4.38 13.70 -8.39
N ARG A 168 3.46 12.85 -8.86
CA ARG A 168 2.79 13.06 -10.16
C ARG A 168 1.28 13.32 -10.04
N GLY A 169 0.64 12.88 -8.96
CA GLY A 169 -0.82 12.87 -8.83
C GLY A 169 -1.48 11.90 -9.79
N VAL A 170 -2.81 11.98 -9.87
CA VAL A 170 -3.65 11.37 -10.91
C VAL A 170 -4.24 12.53 -11.72
N GLU A 171 -4.13 12.47 -13.04
CA GLU A 171 -4.74 13.43 -13.98
C GLU A 171 -6.12 12.95 -14.44
#